data_AF-A0A948G9C4-F1
#
_entry.id   AF-A0A948G9C4-F1
#
_cell.length_a   1.000
_cell.length_b   1.000
_cell.length_c   1.000
_cell.angle_alpha   90.00
_cell.angle_beta   90.00
_cell.angle_gamma   90.00
#
_symmetry.space_group_name_H-M   'P 1'
#
loop_
_entity.id
_entity.type
_entity.pdbx_description
1 polymer ?
#
loop_
_entity_poly.entity_id
_entity_poly.type
_entity_poly.pdbx_seq_one_letter_code
_entity_poly.pdbx_strand_id
1 'polypeptide(L)'
;MNVIKTYRTDWLASEPIFYNEQTGKVSENINEVIDFNNIEFHPEGLNNYLEFGYSVFEQTPIKNVKFLRHSSCIKVFDDNSIKVEYLPDPINQLLDKSSTENEVIDLLKSKINEWESKQGENIIIPTSGGYDSRLLTFLIQDKNKIESYTYGISNNQSQSYEVIIAKELTNRLGIKWRQIELGLFHNYFDEWDNLFGISTHAHGMYHMEFYNKISKITETRHLLSGIIGDSWAGSIKSFKLTSLHDLHLIGYTHGIKADVSESRLKTDYKLKKRFWEEHKDVINQEKYQVVWLIRFKMILLSYLIRVPKYLGFKPWSPFLDIEVAMKMLNLSQKKRLNRLWQKDFFKKNNINFEEKHNLKYHHENTLDFQAMKNVKLKPLNSSLFKEIINTQYIEHINSSLLKLDPNILQKIIYRTLRLPKIGGGLRMLGANDFKDSILNSYNAYLTLKPIENILIKRKLKN
;
A
#
# COMPACT_ATOMS: atom_id res chain seq x y z
N MET A 1 -33.51 21.81 -4.68
CA MET A 1 -32.13 21.29 -4.80
C MET A 1 -32.20 20.00 -5.59
N ASN A 2 -31.65 20.01 -6.80
CA ASN A 2 -31.55 18.81 -7.64
C ASN A 2 -30.15 18.21 -7.49
N VAL A 3 -30.06 16.87 -7.45
CA VAL A 3 -28.76 16.18 -7.45
C VAL A 3 -28.19 16.23 -8.86
N ILE A 4 -27.02 16.84 -9.02
CA ILE A 4 -26.29 16.89 -10.30
C ILE A 4 -25.38 15.68 -10.46
N LYS A 5 -24.75 15.22 -9.37
CA LYS A 5 -23.79 14.11 -9.42
C LYS A 5 -23.83 13.30 -8.12
N THR A 6 -23.65 11.99 -8.23
CA THR A 6 -23.47 11.09 -7.09
C THR A 6 -22.18 10.31 -7.27
N TYR A 7 -21.35 10.29 -6.23
CA TYR A 7 -20.18 9.42 -6.14
C TYR A 7 -20.42 8.36 -5.07
N ARG A 8 -19.83 7.17 -5.24
CA ARG A 8 -20.06 6.03 -4.34
C ARG A 8 -18.78 5.23 -4.13
N THR A 9 -18.53 4.82 -2.90
CA THR A 9 -17.47 3.86 -2.56
C THR A 9 -17.99 2.43 -2.55
N ASP A 10 -17.11 1.49 -2.88
CA ASP A 10 -17.34 0.07 -2.62
C ASP A 10 -17.17 -0.28 -1.13
N TRP A 11 -17.25 -1.57 -0.78
CA TRP A 11 -17.18 -2.07 0.60
C TRP A 11 -15.82 -1.89 1.29
N LEU A 12 -14.76 -1.54 0.54
CA LEU A 12 -13.42 -1.20 1.03
C LEU A 12 -13.05 0.27 0.82
N ALA A 13 -13.79 1.00 -0.02
CA ALA A 13 -13.35 2.24 -0.65
C ALA A 13 -12.05 2.07 -1.47
N SER A 14 -12.01 1.05 -2.35
CA SER A 14 -10.82 0.74 -3.16
C SER A 14 -10.41 1.86 -4.13
N GLU A 15 -11.37 2.73 -4.48
CA GLU A 15 -11.17 3.97 -5.21
C GLU A 15 -11.53 5.15 -4.29
N PRO A 16 -10.53 5.85 -3.73
CA PRO A 16 -10.77 6.95 -2.80
C PRO A 16 -11.52 8.10 -3.46
N ILE A 17 -12.54 8.61 -2.77
CA ILE A 17 -13.27 9.82 -3.16
C ILE A 17 -13.01 10.88 -2.09
N PHE A 18 -12.45 12.00 -2.51
CA PHE A 18 -12.15 13.16 -1.68
C PHE A 18 -13.21 14.24 -1.88
N TYR A 19 -13.44 15.02 -0.83
CA TYR A 19 -14.34 16.15 -0.90
C TYR A 19 -13.92 17.28 0.03
N ASN A 20 -14.38 18.48 -0.29
CA ASN A 20 -14.16 19.66 0.52
C ASN A 20 -15.50 20.18 1.05
N GLU A 21 -15.68 20.16 2.37
CA GLU A 21 -16.92 20.55 3.06
C GLU A 21 -17.27 22.03 2.89
N GLN A 22 -16.28 22.88 2.62
CA GLN A 22 -16.49 24.32 2.46
C GLN A 22 -16.77 24.71 1.02
N THR A 23 -16.06 24.12 0.05
CA THR A 23 -16.19 24.49 -1.37
C THR A 23 -17.19 23.62 -2.14
N GLY A 24 -17.62 22.50 -1.57
CA GLY A 24 -18.51 21.54 -2.22
C GLY A 24 -17.85 20.68 -3.30
N LYS A 25 -16.54 20.86 -3.56
CA LYS A 25 -15.81 20.08 -4.55
C LYS A 25 -15.70 18.61 -4.14
N VAL A 26 -15.87 17.71 -5.11
CA VAL A 26 -15.73 16.25 -4.94
C VAL A 26 -14.95 15.69 -6.12
N SER A 27 -13.91 14.88 -5.85
CA SER A 27 -13.07 14.26 -6.88
C SER A 27 -12.40 12.97 -6.36
N GLU A 28 -11.95 12.12 -7.26
CA GLU A 28 -11.08 10.97 -6.99
C GLU A 28 -9.60 11.38 -6.77
N ASN A 29 -9.25 12.64 -7.03
CA ASN A 29 -7.93 13.21 -6.76
C ASN A 29 -8.01 14.27 -5.67
N ILE A 30 -7.25 14.08 -4.58
CA ILE A 30 -7.20 15.02 -3.47
C ILE A 30 -6.76 16.43 -3.89
N ASN A 31 -5.86 16.54 -4.87
CA ASN A 31 -5.35 17.83 -5.33
C ASN A 31 -6.44 18.69 -5.98
N GLU A 32 -7.53 18.11 -6.47
CA GLU A 32 -8.62 18.85 -7.11
C GLU A 32 -9.61 19.44 -6.11
N VAL A 33 -9.64 18.94 -4.88
CA VAL A 33 -10.57 19.40 -3.82
C VAL A 33 -9.90 20.32 -2.80
N ILE A 34 -8.57 20.34 -2.74
CA ILE A 34 -7.82 21.28 -1.89
C ILE A 34 -8.00 22.70 -2.42
N ASP A 35 -8.38 23.62 -1.54
CA ASP A 35 -8.32 25.05 -1.81
C ASP A 35 -6.93 25.59 -1.46
N PHE A 36 -6.05 25.68 -2.45
CA PHE A 36 -4.67 26.11 -2.27
C PHE A 36 -4.52 27.59 -1.84
N ASN A 37 -5.57 28.39 -1.98
CA ASN A 37 -5.55 29.80 -1.53
C ASN A 37 -5.86 29.93 -0.04
N ASN A 38 -6.45 28.90 0.59
CA ASN A 38 -6.85 28.93 1.99
C ASN A 38 -6.52 27.60 2.69
N ILE A 39 -5.21 27.32 2.81
CA ILE A 39 -4.72 26.10 3.44
C ILE A 39 -4.62 26.28 4.96
N GLU A 40 -5.40 25.50 5.70
CA GLU A 40 -5.27 25.28 7.13
C GLU A 40 -5.07 23.78 7.40
N PHE A 41 -4.18 23.42 8.32
CA PHE A 41 -3.97 22.04 8.71
C PHE A 41 -4.97 21.61 9.79
N HIS A 42 -5.58 20.44 9.63
CA HIS A 42 -6.37 19.81 10.67
C HIS A 42 -5.42 19.16 11.69
N PRO A 43 -5.46 19.54 12.99
CA PRO A 43 -4.51 19.01 13.98
C PRO A 43 -4.49 17.48 14.09
N GLU A 44 -5.67 16.87 14.28
CA GLU A 44 -5.76 15.40 14.37
C GLU A 44 -5.46 14.71 13.03
N GLY A 45 -5.97 15.21 11.91
CA GLY A 45 -5.67 14.70 10.57
C GLY A 45 -4.18 14.71 10.24
N LEU A 46 -3.45 15.79 10.57
CA LEU A 46 -1.99 15.85 10.39
C LEU A 46 -1.30 14.83 11.30
N ASN A 47 -1.63 14.79 12.59
CA ASN A 47 -0.97 13.88 13.54
C ASN A 47 -1.21 12.41 13.18
N ASN A 48 -2.42 12.07 12.76
CA ASN A 48 -2.73 10.74 12.23
C ASN A 48 -1.95 10.45 10.97
N TYR A 49 -1.85 11.39 10.03
CA TYR A 49 -1.05 11.19 8.82
C TYR A 49 0.44 10.99 9.13
N LEU A 50 1.02 11.69 10.12
CA LEU A 50 2.40 11.46 10.54
C LEU A 50 2.57 10.05 11.14
N GLU A 51 1.64 9.62 11.98
CA GLU A 51 1.68 8.32 12.67
C GLU A 51 1.45 7.12 11.72
N PHE A 52 0.50 7.27 10.79
CA PHE A 52 0.09 6.22 9.86
C PHE A 52 0.87 6.24 8.54
N GLY A 53 1.38 7.42 8.14
CA GLY A 53 1.94 7.68 6.82
C GLY A 53 0.89 7.88 5.72
N TYR A 54 -0.40 7.89 6.06
CA TYR A 54 -1.51 8.11 5.14
C TYR A 54 -2.74 8.59 5.91
N SER A 55 -3.74 9.14 5.19
CA SER A 55 -4.95 9.70 5.80
C SER A 55 -5.85 8.59 6.36
N VAL A 56 -6.37 8.76 7.58
CA VAL A 56 -7.24 7.79 8.25
C VAL A 56 -8.40 8.49 8.94
N PHE A 57 -9.43 7.73 9.31
CA PHE A 57 -10.62 8.23 9.99
C PHE A 57 -11.37 9.35 9.23
N GLU A 58 -11.50 9.19 7.90
CA GLU A 58 -12.25 10.08 7.00
C GLU A 58 -11.70 11.52 6.90
N GLN A 59 -10.54 11.79 7.52
CA GLN A 59 -9.93 13.11 7.59
C GLN A 59 -8.54 13.11 6.95
N THR A 60 -8.29 14.09 6.08
CA THR A 60 -6.95 14.36 5.54
C THR A 60 -6.19 15.35 6.43
N PRO A 61 -4.89 15.58 6.21
CA PRO A 61 -4.15 16.62 6.95
C PRO A 61 -4.68 18.05 6.75
N ILE A 62 -5.46 18.29 5.69
CA ILE A 62 -5.99 19.62 5.36
C ILE A 62 -7.39 19.75 5.93
N LYS A 63 -7.64 20.86 6.63
CA LYS A 63 -8.94 21.18 7.20
C LYS A 63 -10.00 21.29 6.10
N ASN A 64 -11.21 20.87 6.40
CA ASN A 64 -12.35 20.79 5.47
C ASN A 64 -12.18 19.79 4.31
N VAL A 65 -10.99 19.23 4.08
CA VAL A 65 -10.76 18.19 3.08
C VAL A 65 -10.82 16.82 3.73
N LYS A 66 -11.80 16.03 3.29
CA LYS A 66 -12.12 14.71 3.82
C LYS A 66 -12.12 13.67 2.70
N PHE A 67 -12.21 12.41 3.08
CA PHE A 67 -12.41 11.31 2.13
C PHE A 67 -13.58 10.45 2.59
N LEU A 68 -14.34 9.95 1.62
CA LEU A 68 -15.54 9.17 1.85
C LEU A 68 -15.17 7.78 2.37
N ARG A 69 -15.74 7.35 3.50
CA ARG A 69 -15.55 5.97 3.99
C ARG A 69 -16.17 4.94 3.05
N HIS A 70 -15.83 3.67 3.27
CA HIS A 70 -16.43 2.55 2.55
C HIS A 70 -17.96 2.55 2.63
N SER A 71 -18.61 1.83 1.72
CA SER A 71 -20.07 1.64 1.71
C SER A 71 -20.84 2.94 1.88
N SER A 72 -20.46 4.00 1.17
CA SER A 72 -21.04 5.32 1.34
C SER A 72 -21.25 6.01 -0.01
N CYS A 73 -22.12 7.01 -0.05
CA CYS A 73 -22.25 7.88 -1.21
C CYS A 73 -22.22 9.36 -0.81
N ILE A 74 -21.86 10.20 -1.77
CA ILE A 74 -21.91 11.66 -1.65
C ILE A 74 -22.68 12.22 -2.84
N LYS A 75 -23.73 12.99 -2.54
CA LYS A 75 -24.57 13.68 -3.52
C LYS A 75 -24.14 15.13 -3.61
N VAL A 76 -23.94 15.62 -4.83
CA VAL A 76 -23.62 17.03 -5.15
C VAL A 76 -24.86 17.68 -5.74
N PHE A 77 -25.27 18.81 -5.18
CA PHE A 77 -26.46 19.55 -5.59
C PHE A 77 -26.12 20.73 -6.50
N ASP A 78 -27.15 21.31 -7.11
CA ASP A 78 -27.10 22.46 -8.02
C ASP A 78 -26.60 23.76 -7.39
N ASP A 79 -26.70 23.89 -6.07
CA ASP A 79 -26.15 24.99 -5.29
C ASP A 79 -24.70 24.73 -4.79
N ASN A 80 -24.04 23.68 -5.29
CA ASN A 80 -22.75 23.16 -4.82
C ASN A 80 -22.74 22.63 -3.39
N SER A 81 -23.88 22.53 -2.72
CA SER A 81 -23.92 21.80 -1.45
C SER A 81 -23.66 20.31 -1.67
N ILE A 82 -23.16 19.65 -0.63
CA ILE A 82 -22.89 18.21 -0.64
C ILE A 82 -23.61 17.52 0.51
N LYS A 83 -24.05 16.29 0.28
CA LYS A 83 -24.63 15.43 1.33
C LYS A 83 -23.98 14.05 1.29
N VAL A 84 -23.33 13.71 2.40
CA VAL A 84 -22.79 12.36 2.64
C VAL A 84 -23.89 11.47 3.21
N GLU A 85 -23.99 10.26 2.68
CA GLU A 85 -24.91 9.23 3.13
C GLU A 85 -24.12 7.93 3.37
N TYR A 86 -24.17 7.44 4.60
CA TYR A 86 -23.55 6.18 4.98
C TYR A 86 -24.53 5.03 4.79
N LEU A 87 -24.12 4.03 4.00
CA LEU A 87 -24.94 2.88 3.70
C LEU A 87 -24.61 1.73 4.66
N PRO A 88 -25.52 0.74 4.80
CA PRO A 88 -25.25 -0.44 5.61
C PRO A 88 -23.97 -1.15 5.18
N ASP A 89 -23.17 -1.58 6.17
CA ASP A 89 -21.96 -2.33 5.91
C ASP A 89 -22.28 -3.79 5.55
N PRO A 90 -21.96 -4.25 4.32
CA PRO A 90 -22.31 -5.60 3.89
C PRO A 90 -21.59 -6.69 4.69
N ILE A 91 -20.44 -6.39 5.34
CA ILE A 91 -19.69 -7.43 6.07
C ILE A 91 -20.49 -8.00 7.26
N ASN A 92 -21.37 -7.20 7.86
CA ASN A 92 -22.15 -7.60 9.04
C ASN A 92 -23.08 -8.80 8.75
N GLN A 93 -23.45 -9.01 7.48
CA GLN A 93 -24.30 -10.12 7.05
C GLN A 93 -23.52 -11.28 6.43
N LEU A 94 -22.21 -11.10 6.19
CA LEU A 94 -21.39 -12.03 5.42
C LEU A 94 -20.26 -12.66 6.25
N LEU A 95 -19.79 -11.97 7.29
CA LEU A 95 -18.87 -12.53 8.27
C LEU A 95 -19.56 -13.60 9.13
N ASP A 96 -18.72 -14.45 9.72
CA ASP A 96 -19.12 -15.53 10.64
C ASP A 96 -19.98 -16.65 10.07
N LYS A 97 -19.95 -16.77 8.74
CA LYS A 97 -20.33 -18.00 8.04
C LYS A 97 -19.17 -18.99 8.05
N SER A 98 -19.43 -20.21 7.56
CA SER A 98 -18.39 -21.21 7.28
C SER A 98 -18.10 -21.28 5.78
N SER A 99 -16.85 -21.56 5.45
CA SER A 99 -16.41 -21.89 4.08
C SER A 99 -15.34 -22.97 4.13
N THR A 100 -15.22 -23.71 3.04
CA THR A 100 -14.16 -24.70 2.80
C THR A 100 -13.13 -24.19 1.79
N GLU A 101 -11.98 -24.84 1.75
CA GLU A 101 -10.87 -24.50 0.85
C GLU A 101 -11.27 -24.70 -0.62
N ASN A 102 -12.01 -25.77 -0.92
CA ASN A 102 -12.51 -26.04 -2.27
C ASN A 102 -13.45 -24.93 -2.74
N GLU A 103 -14.39 -24.49 -1.91
CA GLU A 103 -15.29 -23.38 -2.26
C GLU A 103 -14.56 -22.07 -2.55
N VAL A 104 -13.48 -21.78 -1.81
CA VAL A 104 -12.64 -20.60 -2.06
C VAL A 104 -11.93 -20.72 -3.40
N ILE A 105 -11.30 -21.87 -3.66
CA ILE A 105 -10.57 -22.12 -4.91
C ILE A 105 -11.51 -22.13 -6.11
N ASP A 106 -12.68 -22.76 -6.00
CA ASP A 106 -13.67 -22.85 -7.07
C ASP A 106 -14.26 -21.48 -7.37
N LEU A 107 -14.56 -20.66 -6.35
CA LEU A 107 -15.02 -19.29 -6.55
C LEU A 107 -13.96 -18.43 -7.24
N LEU A 108 -12.70 -18.49 -6.77
CA LEU A 108 -11.59 -17.77 -7.39
C LEU A 108 -11.42 -18.18 -8.86
N LYS A 109 -11.39 -19.48 -9.14
CA LYS A 109 -11.27 -20.01 -10.49
C LYS A 109 -12.43 -19.57 -11.38
N SER A 110 -13.66 -19.62 -10.88
CA SER A 110 -14.85 -19.18 -11.62
C SER A 110 -14.76 -17.69 -11.99
N LYS A 111 -14.50 -16.81 -11.01
CA LYS A 111 -14.39 -15.36 -11.24
C LYS A 111 -13.23 -15.01 -12.18
N ILE A 112 -12.09 -15.68 -12.03
CA ILE A 112 -10.92 -15.48 -12.91
C ILE A 112 -11.24 -15.93 -14.33
N ASN A 113 -11.85 -17.10 -14.52
CA ASN A 113 -12.21 -17.61 -15.84
C ASN A 113 -13.28 -16.75 -16.51
N GLU A 114 -14.26 -16.27 -15.76
CA GLU A 114 -15.27 -15.32 -16.28
C GLU A 114 -14.59 -14.04 -16.74
N TRP A 115 -13.70 -13.48 -15.93
CA TRP A 115 -12.92 -12.30 -16.30
C TRP A 115 -12.03 -12.56 -17.51
N GLU A 116 -11.27 -13.66 -17.53
CA GLU A 116 -10.40 -14.08 -18.64
C GLU A 116 -11.17 -14.23 -19.95
N SER A 117 -12.36 -14.83 -19.92
CA SER A 117 -13.20 -15.05 -21.11
C SER A 117 -13.65 -13.75 -21.78
N LYS A 118 -13.74 -12.66 -21.02
CA LYS A 118 -14.08 -11.33 -21.51
C LYS A 118 -12.88 -10.59 -22.11
N GLN A 119 -11.67 -11.13 -21.96
CA GLN A 119 -10.46 -10.54 -22.53
C GLN A 119 -10.12 -11.25 -23.85
N GLY A 120 -10.13 -10.49 -24.95
CA GLY A 120 -9.73 -10.99 -26.28
C GLY A 120 -8.22 -11.04 -26.49
N GLU A 121 -7.44 -10.56 -25.53
CA GLU A 121 -5.99 -10.33 -25.63
C GLU A 121 -5.21 -11.11 -24.55
N ASN A 122 -3.88 -10.95 -24.55
CA ASN A 122 -3.02 -11.46 -23.49
C ASN A 122 -3.35 -10.78 -22.15
N ILE A 123 -2.85 -11.39 -21.07
CA ILE A 123 -3.06 -10.94 -19.70
C ILE A 123 -1.70 -10.76 -19.04
N ILE A 124 -1.49 -9.59 -18.46
CA ILE A 124 -0.33 -9.33 -17.62
C ILE A 124 -0.60 -9.83 -16.22
N ILE A 125 0.35 -10.58 -15.66
CA ILE A 125 0.36 -10.96 -14.24
C ILE A 125 1.71 -10.58 -13.65
N PRO A 126 1.77 -9.68 -12.65
CA PRO A 126 2.97 -9.45 -11.85
C PRO A 126 3.22 -10.67 -10.96
N THR A 127 3.77 -11.74 -11.54
CA THR A 127 4.06 -12.96 -10.80
C THR A 127 5.24 -12.70 -9.88
N SER A 128 5.03 -12.91 -8.58
CA SER A 128 6.06 -12.78 -7.57
C SER A 128 6.24 -14.11 -6.83
N GLY A 129 7.18 -14.17 -5.88
CA GLY A 129 7.33 -15.28 -4.95
C GLY A 129 6.16 -15.42 -3.97
N GLY A 130 5.36 -14.36 -3.83
CA GLY A 130 4.15 -14.34 -3.03
C GLY A 130 3.10 -15.36 -3.47
N TYR A 131 2.34 -15.84 -2.49
CA TYR A 131 1.34 -16.89 -2.70
C TYR A 131 0.15 -16.40 -3.54
N ASP A 132 -0.21 -15.13 -3.46
CA ASP A 132 -1.40 -14.60 -4.16
C ASP A 132 -1.19 -14.55 -5.66
N SER A 133 -0.11 -13.91 -6.12
CA SER A 133 0.26 -13.91 -7.53
C SER A 133 0.54 -15.31 -8.06
N ARG A 134 1.12 -16.20 -7.24
CA ARG A 134 1.36 -17.61 -7.60
C ARG A 134 0.04 -18.36 -7.82
N LEU A 135 -0.93 -18.18 -6.91
CA LEU A 135 -2.26 -18.77 -7.02
C LEU A 135 -2.98 -18.26 -8.27
N LEU A 136 -3.00 -16.94 -8.50
CA LEU A 136 -3.63 -16.36 -9.70
C LEU A 136 -2.99 -16.87 -10.99
N THR A 137 -1.66 -16.89 -11.05
CA THR A 137 -0.90 -17.43 -12.20
C THR A 137 -1.28 -18.90 -12.45
N PHE A 138 -1.47 -19.69 -11.40
CA PHE A 138 -1.88 -21.09 -11.52
C PHE A 138 -3.36 -21.24 -11.95
N LEU A 139 -4.26 -20.36 -11.53
CA LEU A 139 -5.70 -20.51 -11.77
C LEU A 139 -6.16 -20.09 -13.17
N ILE A 140 -5.43 -19.23 -13.88
CA ILE A 140 -5.74 -18.86 -15.28
C ILE A 140 -5.80 -20.10 -16.17
N GLN A 141 -6.79 -20.20 -17.06
CA GLN A 141 -6.98 -21.43 -17.83
C GLN A 141 -5.93 -21.56 -18.94
N ASP A 142 -5.73 -20.52 -19.75
CA ASP A 142 -4.78 -20.55 -20.87
C ASP A 142 -3.45 -19.89 -20.48
N LYS A 143 -2.43 -20.72 -20.21
CA LYS A 143 -1.09 -20.23 -19.85
C LYS A 143 -0.40 -19.45 -20.97
N ASN A 144 -0.77 -19.68 -22.23
CA ASN A 144 -0.14 -19.01 -23.38
C ASN A 144 -0.52 -17.53 -23.47
N LYS A 145 -1.65 -17.14 -22.86
CA LYS A 145 -2.09 -15.74 -22.76
C LYS A 145 -1.33 -14.95 -21.71
N ILE A 146 -0.60 -15.60 -20.82
CA ILE A 146 0.04 -14.92 -19.69
C ILE A 146 1.38 -14.31 -20.13
N GLU A 147 1.50 -13.01 -19.91
CA GLU A 147 2.77 -12.28 -19.90
C GLU A 147 3.12 -11.91 -18.46
N SER A 148 4.15 -12.56 -17.93
CA SER A 148 4.54 -12.42 -16.53
C SER A 148 5.74 -11.52 -16.36
N TYR A 149 5.67 -10.63 -15.36
CA TYR A 149 6.77 -9.72 -15.03
C TYR A 149 7.05 -9.71 -13.54
N THR A 150 8.33 -9.62 -13.17
CA THR A 150 8.77 -9.59 -11.77
C THR A 150 9.92 -8.62 -11.59
N TYR A 151 9.94 -7.87 -10.49
CA TYR A 151 11.12 -7.11 -10.07
C TYR A 151 11.78 -7.75 -8.84
N GLY A 152 13.07 -7.50 -8.68
CA GLY A 152 13.83 -7.91 -7.49
C GLY A 152 14.03 -6.77 -6.50
N ILE A 153 14.12 -7.09 -5.21
CA ILE A 153 14.33 -6.11 -4.13
C ILE A 153 15.73 -6.22 -3.50
N SER A 154 16.46 -7.29 -3.78
CA SER A 154 17.81 -7.52 -3.28
C SER A 154 18.85 -6.78 -4.12
N ASN A 155 20.07 -6.65 -3.57
CA ASN A 155 21.15 -5.93 -4.25
C ASN A 155 21.46 -6.52 -5.63
N ASN A 156 21.56 -7.85 -5.70
CA ASN A 156 21.46 -8.54 -6.97
C ASN A 156 19.99 -8.89 -7.19
N GLN A 157 19.28 -8.05 -7.94
CA GLN A 157 17.84 -8.21 -8.13
C GLN A 157 17.48 -9.57 -8.75
N SER A 158 18.34 -10.10 -9.64
CA SER A 158 18.13 -11.42 -10.28
C SER A 158 18.15 -12.60 -9.29
N GLN A 159 18.75 -12.41 -8.11
CA GLN A 159 18.82 -13.40 -7.03
C GLN A 159 17.77 -13.16 -5.94
N SER A 160 16.90 -12.18 -6.09
CA SER A 160 15.81 -11.95 -5.12
C SER A 160 14.88 -13.14 -5.08
N TYR A 161 14.38 -13.48 -3.88
CA TYR A 161 13.37 -14.51 -3.68
C TYR A 161 12.20 -14.37 -4.67
N GLU A 162 11.64 -13.16 -4.81
CA GLU A 162 10.54 -12.89 -5.74
C GLU A 162 10.85 -13.34 -7.18
N VAL A 163 12.05 -13.00 -7.69
CA VAL A 163 12.49 -13.29 -9.06
C VAL A 163 12.75 -14.78 -9.26
N ILE A 164 13.48 -15.40 -8.33
CA ILE A 164 13.83 -16.82 -8.42
C ILE A 164 12.57 -17.70 -8.39
N ILE A 165 11.64 -17.41 -7.48
CA ILE A 165 10.40 -18.16 -7.36
C ILE A 165 9.48 -17.92 -8.57
N ALA A 166 9.32 -16.68 -9.01
CA ALA A 166 8.49 -16.38 -10.18
C ALA A 166 9.01 -17.08 -11.44
N LYS A 167 10.33 -17.04 -11.67
CA LYS A 167 10.99 -17.71 -12.79
C LYS A 167 10.78 -19.24 -12.75
N GLU A 168 10.92 -19.85 -11.58
CA GLU A 168 10.67 -21.29 -11.42
C GLU A 168 9.21 -21.65 -11.69
N LEU A 169 8.26 -20.84 -11.20
CA LEU A 169 6.84 -21.03 -11.47
C LEU A 169 6.52 -20.92 -12.96
N THR A 170 7.00 -19.86 -13.62
CA THR A 170 6.69 -19.61 -15.02
C THR A 170 7.31 -20.67 -15.92
N ASN A 171 8.53 -21.12 -15.63
CA ASN A 171 9.15 -22.25 -16.34
C ASN A 171 8.32 -23.52 -16.21
N ARG A 172 7.85 -23.83 -14.99
CA ARG A 172 7.02 -25.01 -14.72
C ARG A 172 5.67 -24.97 -15.43
N LEU A 173 5.09 -23.79 -15.58
CA LEU A 173 3.79 -23.59 -16.22
C LEU A 173 3.87 -23.25 -17.72
N GLY A 174 5.07 -23.15 -18.30
CA GLY A 174 5.26 -22.77 -19.71
C GLY A 174 4.83 -21.34 -20.04
N ILE A 175 4.99 -20.41 -19.10
CA ILE A 175 4.53 -19.01 -19.20
C ILE A 175 5.66 -18.10 -19.68
N LYS A 176 5.34 -17.13 -20.55
CA LYS A 176 6.28 -16.06 -20.93
C LYS A 176 6.60 -15.19 -19.72
N TRP A 177 7.88 -15.03 -19.41
CA TRP A 177 8.32 -14.31 -18.22
C TRP A 177 9.51 -13.39 -18.50
N ARG A 178 9.50 -12.20 -17.89
CA ARG A 178 10.63 -11.26 -17.94
C ARG A 178 10.83 -10.56 -16.60
N GLN A 179 12.09 -10.48 -16.16
CA GLN A 179 12.47 -9.63 -15.04
C GLN A 179 12.50 -8.14 -15.46
N ILE A 180 12.02 -7.27 -14.59
CA ILE A 180 12.14 -5.81 -14.68
C ILE A 180 13.06 -5.32 -13.58
N GLU A 181 14.20 -4.75 -13.93
CA GLU A 181 15.09 -4.12 -12.96
C GLU A 181 14.54 -2.76 -12.51
N LEU A 182 14.69 -2.43 -11.24
CA LEU A 182 14.25 -1.16 -10.63
C LEU A 182 15.41 -0.42 -9.99
N GLY A 183 15.15 0.80 -9.51
CA GLY A 183 16.11 1.57 -8.71
C GLY A 183 16.23 3.03 -9.11
N LEU A 184 15.33 3.53 -9.95
CA LEU A 184 15.26 4.93 -10.38
C LEU A 184 13.94 5.58 -9.99
N PHE A 185 13.16 4.94 -9.12
CA PHE A 185 11.79 5.34 -8.82
C PHE A 185 11.65 6.67 -8.06
N HIS A 186 12.71 7.21 -7.47
CA HIS A 186 12.68 8.59 -6.94
C HIS A 186 12.54 9.66 -8.04
N ASN A 187 12.72 9.31 -9.31
CA ASN A 187 12.41 10.23 -10.41
C ASN A 187 10.91 10.51 -10.56
N TYR A 188 10.03 9.74 -9.89
CA TYR A 188 8.58 9.85 -10.01
C TYR A 188 7.92 10.60 -8.84
N PHE A 189 8.68 11.38 -8.05
CA PHE A 189 8.12 12.11 -6.90
C PHE A 189 7.00 13.08 -7.33
N ASP A 190 7.19 13.77 -8.45
CA ASP A 190 6.23 14.78 -8.92
C ASP A 190 4.96 14.10 -9.45
N GLU A 191 5.09 13.02 -10.23
CA GLU A 191 3.97 12.20 -10.68
C GLU A 191 3.21 11.59 -9.49
N TRP A 192 3.92 11.11 -8.47
CA TRP A 192 3.31 10.61 -7.24
C TRP A 192 2.51 11.71 -6.52
N ASP A 193 3.07 12.90 -6.34
CA ASP A 193 2.36 14.04 -5.74
C ASP A 193 1.12 14.40 -6.54
N ASN A 194 1.18 14.39 -7.87
CA ASN A 194 0.04 14.72 -8.72
C ASN A 194 -1.12 13.73 -8.58
N LEU A 195 -0.83 12.44 -8.40
CA LEU A 195 -1.83 11.37 -8.26
C LEU A 195 -2.38 11.22 -6.84
N PHE A 196 -1.52 11.32 -5.83
CA PHE A 196 -1.86 10.97 -4.46
C PHE A 196 -1.81 12.16 -3.50
N GLY A 197 -1.03 13.19 -3.81
CA GLY A 197 -0.82 14.37 -2.97
C GLY A 197 -0.56 14.00 -1.51
N ILE A 198 -1.11 14.79 -0.60
CA ILE A 198 -1.00 14.60 0.86
C ILE A 198 -1.99 13.55 1.43
N SER A 199 -2.54 12.67 0.59
CA SER A 199 -3.38 11.56 1.08
C SER A 199 -2.56 10.36 1.56
N THR A 200 -1.33 10.18 1.04
CA THR A 200 -0.42 9.07 1.34
C THR A 200 1.03 9.52 1.30
N HIS A 201 1.92 8.82 2.00
CA HIS A 201 3.37 9.01 1.92
C HIS A 201 3.91 8.68 0.52
N ALA A 202 5.08 9.21 0.17
CA ALA A 202 5.69 9.07 -1.15
C ALA A 202 6.60 7.82 -1.31
N HIS A 203 6.11 6.59 -1.06
CA HIS A 203 6.96 5.37 -1.14
C HIS A 203 6.65 4.47 -2.34
N GLY A 204 5.41 4.41 -2.83
CA GLY A 204 4.99 3.41 -3.83
C GLY A 204 5.47 3.67 -5.27
N MET A 205 6.37 4.63 -5.49
CA MET A 205 6.86 5.01 -6.82
C MET A 205 7.58 3.87 -7.56
N TYR A 206 8.08 2.86 -6.85
CA TYR A 206 8.66 1.67 -7.49
C TYR A 206 7.63 0.94 -8.39
N HIS A 207 6.33 1.03 -8.09
CA HIS A 207 5.28 0.55 -9.00
C HIS A 207 5.16 1.41 -10.26
N MET A 208 5.37 2.73 -10.17
CA MET A 208 5.36 3.60 -11.35
C MET A 208 6.50 3.23 -12.28
N GLU A 209 7.71 3.05 -11.75
CA GLU A 209 8.86 2.59 -12.54
C GLU A 209 8.60 1.21 -13.17
N PHE A 210 8.06 0.27 -12.38
CA PHE A 210 7.78 -1.09 -12.84
C PHE A 210 6.79 -1.11 -14.01
N TYR A 211 5.61 -0.50 -13.85
CA TYR A 211 4.58 -0.51 -14.89
C TYR A 211 4.93 0.38 -16.09
N ASN A 212 5.68 1.48 -15.89
CA ASN A 212 6.18 2.28 -17.00
C ASN A 212 7.22 1.53 -17.85
N LYS A 213 7.99 0.62 -17.25
CA LYS A 213 8.89 -0.26 -18.00
C LYS A 213 8.10 -1.33 -18.75
N ILE A 214 7.05 -1.92 -18.14
CA ILE A 214 6.20 -2.92 -18.80
C ILE A 214 5.44 -2.32 -19.99
N SER A 215 4.88 -1.12 -19.86
CA SER A 215 4.08 -0.49 -20.94
C SER A 215 4.89 -0.23 -22.21
N LYS A 216 6.23 -0.14 -22.10
CA LYS A 216 7.17 -0.02 -23.23
C LYS A 216 7.57 -1.36 -23.86
N ILE A 217 7.25 -2.48 -23.22
CA ILE A 217 7.65 -3.83 -23.63
C ILE A 217 6.49 -4.57 -24.30
N THR A 218 5.25 -4.27 -23.92
CA THR A 218 4.06 -4.96 -24.41
C THR A 218 2.93 -3.99 -24.67
N GLU A 219 2.09 -4.31 -25.66
CA GLU A 219 0.82 -3.61 -25.91
C GLU A 219 -0.32 -4.10 -25.02
N THR A 220 -0.13 -5.23 -24.32
CA THR A 220 -1.14 -5.78 -23.42
C THR A 220 -1.48 -4.78 -22.32
N ARG A 221 -2.78 -4.60 -22.07
CA ARG A 221 -3.28 -3.68 -21.03
C ARG A 221 -4.05 -4.37 -19.90
N HIS A 222 -4.54 -5.58 -20.10
CA HIS A 222 -5.29 -6.32 -19.09
C HIS A 222 -4.36 -6.83 -18.00
N LEU A 223 -4.58 -6.43 -16.75
CA LEU A 223 -3.68 -6.70 -15.64
C LEU A 223 -4.41 -7.44 -14.52
N LEU A 224 -4.03 -8.69 -14.26
CA LEU A 224 -4.54 -9.47 -13.15
C LEU A 224 -3.60 -9.35 -11.94
N SER A 225 -4.12 -8.83 -10.84
CA SER A 225 -3.33 -8.44 -9.67
C SER A 225 -3.69 -9.25 -8.43
N GLY A 226 -2.67 -9.66 -7.67
CA GLY A 226 -2.81 -10.42 -6.43
C GLY A 226 -2.95 -9.58 -5.16
N ILE A 227 -3.26 -8.29 -5.30
CA ILE A 227 -3.23 -7.34 -4.18
C ILE A 227 -4.15 -7.78 -3.05
N ILE A 228 -3.73 -7.52 -1.81
CA ILE A 228 -4.45 -7.75 -0.55
C ILE A 228 -4.92 -9.21 -0.27
N GLY A 229 -4.67 -10.17 -1.17
CA GLY A 229 -5.11 -11.56 -0.99
C GLY A 229 -4.49 -12.24 0.23
N ASP A 230 -3.24 -11.90 0.55
CA ASP A 230 -2.52 -12.42 1.72
C ASP A 230 -3.23 -12.10 3.04
N SER A 231 -3.85 -10.93 3.09
CA SER A 231 -4.50 -10.37 4.27
C SER A 231 -5.73 -11.20 4.61
N TRP A 232 -6.55 -11.51 3.61
CA TRP A 232 -7.69 -12.41 3.74
C TRP A 232 -7.26 -13.86 4.03
N ALA A 233 -6.16 -14.30 3.41
CA ALA A 233 -5.69 -15.67 3.49
C ALA A 233 -5.12 -16.08 4.87
N GLY A 234 -4.86 -15.13 5.77
CA GLY A 234 -4.37 -15.38 7.13
C GLY A 234 -2.86 -15.16 7.32
N SER A 235 -2.28 -14.20 6.60
CA SER A 235 -0.91 -13.71 6.85
C SER A 235 -0.83 -12.72 8.03
N ILE A 236 -1.92 -12.02 8.32
CA ILE A 236 -1.98 -10.97 9.34
C ILE A 236 -2.15 -11.60 10.72
N LYS A 237 -1.33 -11.15 11.67
CA LYS A 237 -1.49 -11.47 13.09
C LYS A 237 -2.52 -10.54 13.72
N SER A 238 -3.38 -11.07 14.59
CA SER A 238 -4.29 -10.26 15.37
C SER A 238 -3.56 -9.49 16.47
N PHE A 239 -3.99 -8.27 16.73
CA PHE A 239 -3.54 -7.41 17.82
C PHE A 239 -4.62 -7.34 18.90
N LYS A 240 -4.21 -7.30 20.16
CA LYS A 240 -5.13 -6.99 21.27
C LYS A 240 -5.13 -5.47 21.47
N LEU A 241 -6.28 -4.86 21.29
CA LEU A 241 -6.47 -3.42 21.46
C LEU A 241 -7.20 -3.17 22.78
N THR A 242 -6.63 -2.31 23.60
CA THR A 242 -7.15 -1.98 24.93
C THR A 242 -7.61 -0.53 25.03
N SER A 243 -7.14 0.34 24.13
CA SER A 243 -7.54 1.75 24.07
C SER A 243 -7.50 2.34 22.66
N LEU A 244 -8.03 3.55 22.50
CA LEU A 244 -7.94 4.33 21.25
C LEU A 244 -6.49 4.62 20.81
N HIS A 245 -5.52 4.58 21.73
CA HIS A 245 -4.11 4.78 21.42
C HIS A 245 -3.52 3.58 20.67
N ASP A 246 -4.11 2.40 20.80
CA ASP A 246 -3.66 1.17 20.11
C ASP A 246 -4.12 1.12 18.65
N LEU A 247 -4.99 2.04 18.19
CA LEU A 247 -5.54 2.02 16.82
C LEU A 247 -4.47 2.09 15.72
N HIS A 248 -3.30 2.64 16.02
CA HIS A 248 -2.16 2.66 15.09
C HIS A 248 -1.65 1.26 14.73
N LEU A 249 -1.87 0.25 15.59
CA LEU A 249 -1.48 -1.14 15.33
C LEU A 249 -2.28 -1.73 14.17
N ILE A 250 -3.57 -1.38 14.04
CA ILE A 250 -4.41 -1.77 12.90
C ILE A 250 -3.92 -1.09 11.61
N GLY A 251 -3.35 0.11 11.70
CA GLY A 251 -2.76 0.80 10.55
C GLY A 251 -1.57 0.06 9.92
N TYR A 252 -0.91 -0.83 10.68
CA TYR A 252 0.18 -1.72 10.22
C TYR A 252 1.16 -1.03 9.26
N THR A 253 1.73 0.10 9.67
CA THR A 253 2.38 1.10 8.77
C THR A 253 3.70 0.66 8.15
N HIS A 254 4.23 -0.51 8.53
CA HIS A 254 5.56 -1.00 8.13
C HIS A 254 6.72 -0.01 8.36
N GLY A 255 6.53 0.95 9.28
CA GLY A 255 7.55 1.93 9.64
C GLY A 255 7.68 3.12 8.70
N ILE A 256 6.86 3.23 7.64
CA ILE A 256 6.84 4.41 6.76
C ILE A 256 5.96 5.49 7.39
N LYS A 257 6.54 6.19 8.36
CA LYS A 257 5.87 7.21 9.16
C LYS A 257 6.85 8.31 9.56
N ALA A 258 6.33 9.42 10.05
CA ALA A 258 7.09 10.46 10.72
C ALA A 258 6.79 10.47 12.24
N ASP A 259 7.67 11.07 13.02
CA ASP A 259 7.46 11.15 14.47
C ASP A 259 6.35 12.17 14.79
N VAL A 260 5.23 11.68 15.31
CA VAL A 260 4.09 12.52 15.70
C VAL A 260 4.41 13.45 16.87
N SER A 261 5.40 13.11 17.71
CA SER A 261 5.83 13.97 18.82
C SER A 261 6.51 15.27 18.36
N GLU A 262 6.98 15.29 17.11
CA GLU A 262 7.58 16.48 16.48
C GLU A 262 6.52 17.42 15.89
N SER A 263 5.23 17.04 15.93
CA SER A 263 4.13 17.91 15.54
C SER A 263 3.93 19.05 16.52
N ARG A 264 3.73 20.27 15.99
CA ARG A 264 3.37 21.45 16.77
C ARG A 264 1.87 21.57 17.00
N LEU A 265 1.06 20.76 16.31
CA LEU A 265 -0.40 20.82 16.39
C LEU A 265 -0.92 19.87 17.48
N LYS A 266 -1.59 20.43 18.48
CA LYS A 266 -2.22 19.66 19.55
C LYS A 266 -3.53 19.04 19.07
N THR A 267 -3.75 17.76 19.39
CA THR A 267 -4.97 17.01 19.06
C THR A 267 -5.77 16.68 20.32
N ASP A 268 -7.10 16.66 20.21
CA ASP A 268 -8.03 16.21 21.25
C ASP A 268 -8.53 14.77 21.04
N TYR A 269 -8.02 14.10 19.99
CA TYR A 269 -8.30 12.72 19.59
C TYR A 269 -9.78 12.44 19.31
N LYS A 270 -10.56 13.43 18.84
CA LYS A 270 -11.98 13.28 18.51
C LYS A 270 -12.25 12.18 17.48
N LEU A 271 -11.47 12.11 16.40
CA LEU A 271 -11.65 11.12 15.34
C LEU A 271 -11.36 9.71 15.86
N LYS A 272 -10.24 9.53 16.57
CA LYS A 272 -9.90 8.24 17.20
C LYS A 272 -10.95 7.81 18.23
N LYS A 273 -11.42 8.73 19.08
CA LYS A 273 -12.48 8.46 20.06
C LYS A 273 -13.76 8.00 19.37
N ARG A 274 -14.21 8.72 18.34
CA ARG A 274 -15.39 8.34 17.56
C ARG A 274 -15.25 6.93 16.99
N PHE A 275 -14.14 6.64 16.31
CA PHE A 275 -13.88 5.31 15.77
C PHE A 275 -13.87 4.22 16.85
N TRP A 276 -13.20 4.48 17.97
CA TRP A 276 -13.12 3.55 19.08
C TRP A 276 -14.51 3.23 19.64
N GLU A 277 -15.32 4.25 19.93
CA GLU A 277 -16.67 4.05 20.46
C GLU A 277 -17.59 3.31 19.48
N GLU A 278 -17.46 3.57 18.17
CA GLU A 278 -18.24 2.89 17.12
C GLU A 278 -17.88 1.41 16.96
N HIS A 279 -16.67 0.98 17.34
CA HIS A 279 -16.15 -0.36 16.99
C HIS A 279 -15.58 -1.19 18.14
N LYS A 280 -15.45 -0.65 19.36
CA LYS A 280 -14.81 -1.31 20.51
C LYS A 280 -15.32 -2.72 20.81
N ASP A 281 -16.59 -3.01 20.54
CA ASP A 281 -17.22 -4.31 20.84
C ASP A 281 -16.80 -5.42 19.87
N VAL A 282 -16.37 -5.08 18.65
CA VAL A 282 -16.04 -6.05 17.58
C VAL A 282 -14.59 -5.96 17.11
N ILE A 283 -13.88 -4.86 17.39
CA ILE A 283 -12.54 -4.60 16.81
C ILE A 283 -11.46 -5.60 17.23
N ASN A 284 -11.66 -6.29 18.36
CA ASN A 284 -10.77 -7.35 18.84
C ASN A 284 -11.07 -8.74 18.24
N GLN A 285 -12.14 -8.87 17.43
CA GLN A 285 -12.41 -10.10 16.70
C GLN A 285 -11.50 -10.17 15.46
N GLU A 286 -10.77 -11.27 15.29
CA GLU A 286 -9.71 -11.43 14.27
C GLU A 286 -10.18 -11.05 12.86
N LYS A 287 -11.36 -11.53 12.44
CA LYS A 287 -11.89 -11.27 11.09
C LYS A 287 -12.23 -9.79 10.88
N TYR A 288 -12.87 -9.15 11.85
CA TYR A 288 -13.21 -7.73 11.80
C TYR A 288 -11.95 -6.86 11.79
N GLN A 289 -10.94 -7.23 12.57
CA GLN A 289 -9.68 -6.50 12.60
C GLN A 289 -8.95 -6.56 11.25
N VAL A 290 -8.97 -7.71 10.56
CA VAL A 290 -8.39 -7.84 9.22
C VAL A 290 -9.12 -6.95 8.21
N VAL A 291 -10.46 -6.87 8.26
CA VAL A 291 -11.24 -5.96 7.40
C VAL A 291 -10.88 -4.51 7.67
N TRP A 292 -10.82 -4.10 8.95
CA TRP A 292 -10.48 -2.72 9.31
C TRP A 292 -9.05 -2.33 8.97
N LEU A 293 -8.09 -3.25 9.10
CA LEU A 293 -6.71 -3.05 8.65
C LEU A 293 -6.68 -2.69 7.16
N ILE A 294 -7.42 -3.42 6.33
CA ILE A 294 -7.45 -3.16 4.90
C ILE A 294 -8.20 -1.86 4.58
N ARG A 295 -9.32 -1.58 5.24
CA ARG A 295 -10.06 -0.31 5.06
C ARG A 295 -9.23 0.92 5.46
N PHE A 296 -8.48 0.85 6.56
CA PHE A 296 -7.57 1.94 6.95
C PHE A 296 -6.50 2.15 5.89
N LYS A 297 -5.88 1.06 5.46
CA LYS A 297 -4.82 1.10 4.46
C LYS A 297 -5.32 1.38 3.05
N MET A 298 -6.62 1.33 2.76
CA MET A 298 -7.08 1.35 1.37
C MET A 298 -6.73 2.65 0.65
N ILE A 299 -6.69 3.77 1.37
CA ILE A 299 -6.21 5.03 0.78
C ILE A 299 -4.77 4.91 0.27
N LEU A 300 -3.90 4.22 1.03
CA LEU A 300 -2.53 3.90 0.65
C LEU A 300 -2.54 2.85 -0.47
N LEU A 301 -3.12 1.68 -0.21
CA LEU A 301 -3.11 0.53 -1.13
C LEU A 301 -3.81 0.81 -2.47
N SER A 302 -4.62 1.87 -2.57
CA SER A 302 -5.19 2.33 -3.83
C SER A 302 -4.14 2.56 -4.91
N TYR A 303 -2.87 2.86 -4.55
CA TYR A 303 -1.79 2.99 -5.54
C TYR A 303 -1.60 1.71 -6.37
N LEU A 304 -1.87 0.53 -5.80
CA LEU A 304 -1.73 -0.77 -6.47
C LEU A 304 -2.70 -0.94 -7.64
N ILE A 305 -3.76 -0.12 -7.70
CA ILE A 305 -4.74 -0.05 -8.78
C ILE A 305 -4.57 1.24 -9.58
N ARG A 306 -4.42 2.39 -8.91
CA ARG A 306 -4.37 3.71 -9.54
C ARG A 306 -3.11 3.92 -10.38
N VAL A 307 -1.95 3.42 -9.96
CA VAL A 307 -0.71 3.53 -10.75
C VAL A 307 -0.82 2.77 -12.08
N PRO A 308 -1.23 1.49 -12.13
CA PRO A 308 -1.48 0.83 -13.40
C PRO A 308 -2.52 1.56 -14.26
N LYS A 309 -3.64 2.00 -13.69
CA LYS A 309 -4.67 2.75 -14.45
C LYS A 309 -4.13 4.02 -15.08
N TYR A 310 -3.35 4.79 -14.32
CA TYR A 310 -2.69 6.00 -14.80
C TYR A 310 -1.77 5.73 -16.01
N LEU A 311 -1.12 4.56 -16.03
CA LEU A 311 -0.24 4.12 -17.11
C LEU A 311 -0.99 3.38 -18.24
N GLY A 312 -2.32 3.40 -18.24
CA GLY A 312 -3.16 2.83 -19.31
C GLY A 312 -3.49 1.35 -19.15
N PHE A 313 -3.08 0.69 -18.06
CA PHE A 313 -3.49 -0.67 -17.76
C PHE A 313 -4.93 -0.72 -17.24
N LYS A 314 -5.54 -1.90 -17.36
CA LYS A 314 -6.87 -2.23 -16.84
C LYS A 314 -6.69 -3.26 -15.71
N PRO A 315 -6.31 -2.81 -14.50
CA PRO A 315 -6.12 -3.70 -13.36
C PRO A 315 -7.46 -4.28 -12.89
N TRP A 316 -7.42 -5.56 -12.56
CA TRP A 316 -8.47 -6.26 -11.85
C TRP A 316 -7.85 -7.20 -10.80
N SER A 317 -8.48 -7.30 -9.64
CA SER A 317 -8.08 -8.24 -8.59
C SER A 317 -9.31 -8.94 -8.05
N PRO A 318 -9.37 -10.28 -8.07
CA PRO A 318 -10.47 -11.03 -7.46
C PRO A 318 -10.49 -10.86 -5.95
N PHE A 319 -9.40 -10.43 -5.32
CA PHE A 319 -9.33 -10.24 -3.87
C PHE A 319 -9.99 -8.93 -3.40
N LEU A 320 -10.43 -8.06 -4.31
CA LEU A 320 -11.30 -6.92 -3.99
C LEU A 320 -12.79 -7.30 -3.98
N ASP A 321 -13.15 -8.47 -4.54
CA ASP A 321 -14.52 -8.98 -4.52
C ASP A 321 -14.90 -9.40 -3.09
N ILE A 322 -16.05 -8.93 -2.63
CA ILE A 322 -16.51 -9.17 -1.26
C ILE A 322 -16.80 -10.65 -1.01
N GLU A 323 -17.35 -11.38 -1.98
CA GLU A 323 -17.65 -12.81 -1.81
C GLU A 323 -16.38 -13.62 -1.65
N VAL A 324 -15.36 -13.30 -2.46
CA VAL A 324 -14.02 -13.91 -2.36
C VAL A 324 -13.42 -13.62 -0.98
N ALA A 325 -13.36 -12.35 -0.58
CA ALA A 325 -12.79 -11.96 0.70
C ALA A 325 -13.53 -12.62 1.87
N MET A 326 -14.87 -12.62 1.87
CA MET A 326 -15.67 -13.20 2.94
C MET A 326 -15.52 -14.73 3.00
N LYS A 327 -15.50 -15.44 1.87
CA LYS A 327 -15.24 -16.89 1.86
C LYS A 327 -13.85 -17.22 2.41
N MET A 328 -12.82 -16.45 2.03
CA MET A 328 -11.47 -16.62 2.58
C MET A 328 -11.44 -16.37 4.09
N LEU A 329 -12.10 -15.30 4.57
CA LEU A 329 -12.15 -14.97 5.99
C LEU A 329 -12.94 -16.00 6.83
N ASN A 330 -13.91 -16.68 6.21
CA ASN A 330 -14.78 -17.69 6.81
C ASN A 330 -14.23 -19.12 6.75
N LEU A 331 -13.02 -19.32 6.23
CA LEU A 331 -12.26 -20.53 6.47
C LEU A 331 -12.00 -20.71 7.97
N SER A 332 -11.87 -21.97 8.43
CA SER A 332 -11.51 -22.25 9.81
C SER A 332 -10.18 -21.60 10.20
N GLN A 333 -10.06 -21.15 11.46
CA GLN A 333 -8.85 -20.49 11.96
C GLN A 333 -7.59 -21.34 11.74
N LYS A 334 -7.70 -22.66 11.97
CA LYS A 334 -6.61 -23.63 11.73
C LYS A 334 -6.10 -23.57 10.28
N LYS A 335 -7.01 -23.42 9.30
CA LYS A 335 -6.66 -23.40 7.88
C LYS A 335 -6.13 -22.04 7.44
N ARG A 336 -6.65 -20.93 7.98
CA ARG A 336 -6.14 -19.59 7.71
C ARG A 336 -4.76 -19.34 8.31
N LEU A 337 -4.50 -19.86 9.52
CA LEU A 337 -3.26 -19.62 10.25
C LEU A 337 -2.03 -19.93 9.39
N ASN A 338 -1.16 -18.92 9.21
CA ASN A 338 0.04 -19.01 8.37
C ASN A 338 -0.24 -19.52 6.95
N ARG A 339 -1.45 -19.26 6.45
CA ARG A 339 -1.93 -19.58 5.10
C ARG A 339 -1.85 -21.08 4.79
N LEU A 340 -2.14 -21.93 5.77
CA LEU A 340 -2.00 -23.39 5.64
C LEU A 340 -2.76 -23.94 4.42
N TRP A 341 -3.99 -23.47 4.18
CA TRP A 341 -4.79 -23.89 3.03
C TRP A 341 -4.12 -23.61 1.67
N GLN A 342 -3.47 -22.45 1.50
CA GLN A 342 -2.72 -22.14 0.26
C GLN A 342 -1.50 -23.03 0.13
N LYS A 343 -0.79 -23.31 1.23
CA LYS A 343 0.37 -24.23 1.23
C LYS A 343 -0.06 -25.64 0.84
N ASP A 344 -1.15 -26.15 1.40
CA ASP A 344 -1.72 -27.45 1.08
C ASP A 344 -2.08 -27.52 -0.41
N PHE A 345 -2.74 -26.48 -0.93
CA PHE A 345 -3.04 -26.36 -2.36
C PHE A 345 -1.76 -26.37 -3.23
N PHE A 346 -0.73 -25.61 -2.87
CA PHE A 346 0.51 -25.57 -3.64
C PHE A 346 1.28 -26.87 -3.61
N LYS A 347 1.28 -27.60 -2.49
CA LYS A 347 1.88 -28.93 -2.40
C LYS A 347 1.17 -29.90 -3.33
N LYS A 348 -0.17 -29.95 -3.26
CA LYS A 348 -0.99 -30.80 -4.12
C LYS A 348 -0.76 -30.54 -5.60
N ASN A 349 -0.51 -29.29 -5.98
CA ASN A 349 -0.31 -28.88 -7.36
C ASN A 349 1.17 -28.74 -7.77
N ASN A 350 2.11 -29.22 -6.94
CA ASN A 350 3.55 -29.14 -7.19
C ASN A 350 3.99 -27.70 -7.58
N ILE A 351 3.57 -26.69 -6.83
CA ILE A 351 4.04 -25.30 -6.95
C ILE A 351 4.42 -24.72 -5.58
N ASN A 352 4.67 -25.59 -4.59
CA ASN A 352 5.26 -25.23 -3.31
C ASN A 352 6.79 -25.26 -3.44
N PHE A 353 7.43 -24.09 -3.50
CA PHE A 353 8.86 -23.98 -3.77
C PHE A 353 9.70 -23.81 -2.51
N GLU A 354 9.05 -23.45 -1.40
CA GLU A 354 9.66 -23.27 -0.08
C GLU A 354 10.27 -24.57 0.48
N GLU A 355 9.78 -25.72 0.03
CA GLU A 355 10.27 -27.05 0.43
C GLU A 355 11.38 -27.57 -0.51
N LYS A 356 11.73 -26.84 -1.57
CA LYS A 356 12.82 -27.24 -2.47
C LYS A 356 14.16 -26.74 -1.96
N HIS A 357 14.97 -27.66 -1.45
CA HIS A 357 16.30 -27.36 -0.92
C HIS A 357 17.34 -26.84 -1.94
N ASN A 358 17.05 -26.90 -3.24
CA ASN A 358 18.01 -26.56 -4.30
C ASN A 358 17.91 -25.11 -4.81
N LEU A 359 16.89 -24.34 -4.41
CA LEU A 359 16.75 -22.96 -4.82
C LEU A 359 17.57 -22.04 -3.91
N LYS A 360 18.47 -21.25 -4.51
CA LYS A 360 19.27 -20.24 -3.81
C LYS A 360 18.72 -18.85 -4.15
N TYR A 361 18.33 -18.10 -3.13
CA TYR A 361 17.78 -16.76 -3.27
C TYR A 361 18.10 -15.89 -2.04
N HIS A 362 17.89 -14.59 -2.21
CA HIS A 362 18.11 -13.54 -1.22
C HIS A 362 16.77 -12.92 -0.78
N HIS A 363 16.61 -12.67 0.52
CA HIS A 363 15.40 -12.04 1.10
C HIS A 363 15.63 -10.57 1.45
N GLU A 364 16.87 -10.10 1.40
CA GLU A 364 17.23 -8.76 1.81
C GLU A 364 16.54 -7.74 0.91
N ASN A 365 15.77 -6.83 1.51
CA ASN A 365 15.27 -5.66 0.81
C ASN A 365 16.31 -4.53 0.92
N THR A 366 16.88 -4.17 -0.22
CA THR A 366 17.85 -3.07 -0.35
C THR A 366 17.43 -2.05 -1.39
N LEU A 367 16.20 -2.18 -1.92
CA LEU A 367 15.75 -1.43 -3.08
C LEU A 367 15.68 0.08 -2.81
N ASP A 368 15.25 0.47 -1.62
CA ASP A 368 15.27 1.89 -1.18
C ASP A 368 16.69 2.46 -1.11
N PHE A 369 17.66 1.70 -0.62
CA PHE A 369 19.06 2.12 -0.60
C PHE A 369 19.65 2.22 -2.01
N GLN A 370 19.26 1.32 -2.91
CA GLN A 370 19.64 1.40 -4.32
C GLN A 370 19.09 2.68 -4.97
N ALA A 371 17.82 3.00 -4.73
CA ALA A 371 17.21 4.21 -5.25
C ALA A 371 17.85 5.49 -4.70
N MET A 372 18.07 5.57 -3.38
CA MET A 372 18.78 6.71 -2.76
C MET A 372 20.20 6.90 -3.32
N LYS A 373 20.88 5.79 -3.66
CA LYS A 373 22.21 5.83 -4.27
C LYS A 373 22.14 6.33 -5.72
N ASN A 374 21.15 5.88 -6.49
CA ASN A 374 21.06 6.15 -7.92
C ASN A 374 20.41 7.51 -8.23
N VAL A 375 19.52 7.98 -7.36
CA VAL A 375 18.79 9.23 -7.52
C VAL A 375 18.91 10.04 -6.22
N LYS A 376 19.58 11.18 -6.31
CA LYS A 376 19.83 12.04 -5.15
C LYS A 376 18.53 12.71 -4.68
N LEU A 377 18.17 12.50 -3.42
CA LEU A 377 17.06 13.19 -2.78
C LEU A 377 17.37 14.69 -2.62
N LYS A 378 16.36 15.54 -2.83
CA LYS A 378 16.43 16.98 -2.52
C LYS A 378 16.13 17.19 -1.03
N PRO A 379 16.85 18.07 -0.31
CA PRO A 379 16.50 18.43 1.07
C PRO A 379 15.05 18.88 1.20
N LEU A 380 14.42 18.55 2.32
CA LEU A 380 13.21 19.24 2.78
C LEU A 380 13.57 20.67 3.21
N ASN A 381 12.73 21.64 2.93
CA ASN A 381 12.90 23.02 3.33
C ASN A 381 12.34 23.22 4.76
N SER A 382 13.20 23.14 5.77
CA SER A 382 12.83 23.25 7.18
C SER A 382 12.04 24.52 7.51
N SER A 383 12.30 25.63 6.81
CA SER A 383 11.60 26.91 7.05
C SER A 383 10.10 26.84 6.75
N LEU A 384 9.68 26.02 5.78
CA LEU A 384 8.26 25.86 5.42
C LEU A 384 7.46 25.16 6.52
N PHE A 385 8.12 24.31 7.31
CA PHE A 385 7.46 23.48 8.32
C PHE A 385 7.25 24.17 9.67
N LYS A 386 7.81 25.38 9.88
CA LYS A 386 7.91 26.05 11.19
C LYS A 386 6.58 26.13 11.96
N GLU A 387 5.45 26.27 11.25
CA GLU A 387 4.12 26.38 11.85
C GLU A 387 3.58 25.02 12.35
N ILE A 388 3.99 23.90 11.76
CA ILE A 388 3.34 22.60 11.94
C ILE A 388 4.25 21.50 12.48
N ILE A 389 5.57 21.57 12.26
CA ILE A 389 6.55 20.57 12.69
C ILE A 389 7.78 21.26 13.31
N ASN A 390 8.47 20.57 14.22
CA ASN A 390 9.76 21.00 14.73
C ASN A 390 10.83 21.05 13.63
N THR A 391 11.47 22.20 13.42
CA THR A 391 12.43 22.39 12.33
C THR A 391 13.74 21.63 12.56
N GLN A 392 14.13 21.41 13.81
CA GLN A 392 15.32 20.61 14.16
C GLN A 392 15.17 19.15 13.70
N TYR A 393 13.96 18.60 13.76
CA TYR A 393 13.66 17.27 13.23
C TYR A 393 13.88 17.19 11.72
N ILE A 394 13.42 18.21 10.97
CA ILE A 394 13.62 18.30 9.51
C ILE A 394 15.12 18.42 9.18
N GLU A 395 15.86 19.24 9.93
CA GLU A 395 17.30 19.40 9.77
C GLU A 395 18.05 18.10 10.05
N HIS A 396 17.64 17.35 11.08
CA HIS A 396 18.17 16.03 11.38
C HIS A 396 17.96 15.07 10.20
N ILE A 397 16.73 14.94 9.70
CA ILE A 397 16.39 14.10 8.53
C ILE A 397 17.28 14.46 7.33
N ASN A 398 17.36 15.74 6.99
CA ASN A 398 18.18 16.22 5.88
C ASN A 398 19.66 15.88 6.10
N SER A 399 20.18 16.08 7.31
CA SER A 399 21.57 15.78 7.62
C SER A 399 21.87 14.28 7.51
N SER A 400 20.94 13.44 7.96
CA SER A 400 21.04 11.99 7.89
C SER A 400 21.00 11.46 6.47
N LEU A 401 20.25 12.10 5.56
CA LEU A 401 20.10 11.64 4.17
C LEU A 401 21.11 12.26 3.20
N LEU A 402 21.43 13.54 3.34
CA LEU A 402 22.22 14.29 2.35
C LEU A 402 23.72 14.23 2.58
N LYS A 403 24.14 13.94 3.82
CA LYS A 403 25.56 13.73 4.16
C LYS A 403 25.98 12.27 4.00
N LEU A 404 25.10 11.40 3.51
CA LEU A 404 25.42 10.00 3.24
C LEU A 404 26.35 9.91 2.03
N ASP A 405 27.59 9.52 2.29
CA ASP A 405 28.53 9.11 1.25
C ASP A 405 27.97 7.89 0.50
N PRO A 406 27.92 7.91 -0.85
CA PRO A 406 27.55 6.75 -1.66
C PRO A 406 28.32 5.46 -1.30
N ASN A 407 29.57 5.57 -0.83
CA ASN A 407 30.36 4.44 -0.35
C ASN A 407 29.83 3.89 0.98
N ILE A 408 29.25 4.73 1.85
CA ILE A 408 28.56 4.31 3.07
C ILE A 408 27.28 3.55 2.71
N LEU A 409 26.48 4.06 1.77
CA LEU A 409 25.31 3.35 1.25
C LEU A 409 25.70 1.99 0.66
N GLN A 410 26.78 1.93 -0.13
CA GLN A 410 27.29 0.68 -0.67
C GLN A 410 27.77 -0.28 0.43
N LYS A 411 28.41 0.22 1.49
CA LYS A 411 28.77 -0.58 2.67
C LYS A 411 27.53 -1.11 3.40
N ILE A 412 26.46 -0.34 3.55
CA ILE A 412 25.20 -0.79 4.17
C ILE A 412 24.56 -1.89 3.32
N ILE A 413 24.48 -1.68 2.01
CA ILE A 413 23.97 -2.68 1.06
C ILE A 413 24.80 -3.96 1.17
N TYR A 414 26.12 -3.86 1.10
CA TYR A 414 27.01 -5.02 1.20
C TYR A 414 26.96 -5.72 2.57
N ARG A 415 26.84 -4.97 3.67
CA ARG A 415 26.69 -5.51 5.03
C ARG A 415 25.37 -6.23 5.20
N THR A 416 24.31 -5.73 4.59
CA THR A 416 23.02 -6.41 4.58
C THR A 416 23.14 -7.78 3.89
N LEU A 417 24.07 -7.94 2.93
CA LEU A 417 24.36 -9.20 2.22
C LEU A 417 25.32 -10.18 2.94
N ARG A 418 25.95 -9.82 4.08
CA ARG A 418 26.98 -10.67 4.73
C ARG A 418 26.75 -10.93 6.24
N LEU A 419 26.38 -12.19 6.52
CA LEU A 419 26.79 -13.10 7.63
C LEU A 419 25.75 -13.47 8.72
N PRO A 420 25.18 -14.70 8.65
CA PRO A 420 24.51 -15.36 9.78
C PRO A 420 25.41 -15.67 10.98
N LYS A 421 26.75 -15.69 10.82
CA LYS A 421 27.70 -16.22 11.83
C LYS A 421 28.75 -15.24 12.40
N ILE A 422 28.85 -13.99 11.92
CA ILE A 422 29.75 -12.96 12.49
C ILE A 422 28.95 -11.76 13.03
N GLY A 423 27.64 -11.94 13.22
CA GLY A 423 26.75 -10.86 13.65
C GLY A 423 26.87 -10.45 15.12
N GLY A 424 27.59 -11.19 15.97
CA GLY A 424 27.68 -10.90 17.41
C GLY A 424 28.51 -9.65 17.74
N GLY A 425 29.74 -9.58 17.24
CA GLY A 425 30.66 -8.47 17.53
C GLY A 425 30.27 -7.14 16.87
N LEU A 426 29.66 -7.18 15.68
CA LEU A 426 29.19 -5.98 14.96
C LEU A 426 27.82 -5.48 15.46
N ARG A 427 26.97 -6.35 16.03
CA ARG A 427 25.77 -5.95 16.79
C ARG A 427 26.12 -5.15 18.03
N MET A 428 27.23 -5.49 18.70
CA MET A 428 27.78 -4.73 19.83
C MET A 428 28.33 -3.34 19.44
N LEU A 429 28.59 -3.08 18.16
CA LEU A 429 29.19 -1.83 17.66
C LEU A 429 28.17 -0.88 17.00
N GLY A 430 26.86 -1.06 17.23
CA GLY A 430 25.81 -0.11 16.82
C GLY A 430 25.52 -0.01 15.31
N ALA A 431 25.99 -0.97 14.51
CA ALA A 431 25.85 -0.92 13.05
C ALA A 431 24.40 -1.10 12.54
N ASN A 432 23.55 -1.83 13.30
CA ASN A 432 22.12 -1.93 12.98
C ASN A 432 21.39 -0.62 13.30
N ASP A 433 21.73 0.01 14.44
CA ASP A 433 21.15 1.28 14.85
C ASP A 433 21.39 2.38 13.81
N PHE A 434 22.56 2.39 13.16
CA PHE A 434 22.86 3.32 12.07
C PHE A 434 22.03 3.07 10.80
N LYS A 435 21.89 1.80 10.37
CA LYS A 435 21.05 1.44 9.23
C LYS A 435 19.59 1.81 9.49
N ASP A 436 19.10 1.49 10.69
CA ASP A 436 17.73 1.75 11.10
C ASP A 436 17.49 3.26 11.22
N SER A 437 18.46 4.03 11.71
CA SER A 437 18.42 5.50 11.73
C SER A 437 18.28 6.12 10.34
N ILE A 438 19.05 5.64 9.35
CA ILE A 438 18.93 6.11 7.96
C ILE A 438 17.55 5.75 7.39
N LEU A 439 17.11 4.52 7.59
CA LEU A 439 15.81 4.07 7.07
C LEU A 439 14.65 4.83 7.73
N ASN A 440 14.74 5.11 9.03
CA ASN A 440 13.77 5.95 9.74
C ASN A 440 13.76 7.39 9.20
N SER A 441 14.93 7.97 8.94
CA SER A 441 15.04 9.31 8.34
C SER A 441 14.46 9.33 6.92
N TYR A 442 14.71 8.29 6.13
CA TYR A 442 14.16 8.13 4.79
C TYR A 442 12.64 7.98 4.83
N ASN A 443 12.10 7.13 5.70
CA ASN A 443 10.66 6.95 5.88
C ASN A 443 9.95 8.23 6.32
N ALA A 444 10.56 8.97 7.24
CA ALA A 444 10.07 10.29 7.65
C ALA A 444 10.11 11.29 6.49
N TYR A 445 11.20 11.30 5.72
CA TYR A 445 11.31 12.12 4.50
C TYR A 445 10.18 11.85 3.51
N LEU A 446 9.90 10.58 3.20
CA LEU A 446 8.80 10.22 2.28
C LEU A 446 7.42 10.59 2.82
N THR A 447 7.24 10.56 4.15
CA THR A 447 6.00 10.99 4.80
C THR A 447 5.83 12.51 4.73
N LEU A 448 6.91 13.26 4.97
CA LEU A 448 6.89 14.73 5.01
C LEU A 448 6.93 15.39 3.63
N LYS A 449 7.42 14.69 2.59
CA LYS A 449 7.54 15.26 1.25
C LYS A 449 6.21 15.75 0.65
N PRO A 450 5.09 15.00 0.73
CA PRO A 450 3.78 15.52 0.33
C PRO A 450 3.33 16.75 1.13
N ILE A 451 3.67 16.83 2.43
CA ILE A 451 3.38 18.01 3.26
C ILE A 451 4.16 19.23 2.75
N GLU A 452 5.45 19.06 2.44
CA GLU A 452 6.27 20.11 1.83
C GLU A 452 5.66 20.63 0.53
N ASN A 453 5.21 19.74 -0.35
CA ASN A 453 4.62 20.12 -1.63
C ASN A 453 3.36 21.00 -1.46
N ILE A 454 2.52 20.70 -0.47
CA ILE A 454 1.38 21.56 -0.10
C ILE A 454 1.86 22.93 0.40
N LEU A 455 2.86 22.98 1.27
CA LEU A 455 3.39 24.23 1.82
C LEU A 455 4.03 25.10 0.73
N ILE A 456 4.71 24.51 -0.25
CA ILE A 456 5.23 25.22 -1.42
C ILE A 456 4.07 25.84 -2.21
N LYS A 457 3.01 25.05 -2.51
CA LYS A 457 1.82 25.54 -3.24
C LYS A 457 1.12 26.68 -2.48
N ARG A 458 1.03 26.61 -1.14
CA ARG A 458 0.52 27.70 -0.27
C ARG A 458 1.35 28.98 -0.43
N LYS A 459 2.68 28.87 -0.40
CA LYS A 459 3.59 30.03 -0.48
C LYS A 459 3.62 30.69 -1.86
N LEU A 460 3.38 29.94 -2.94
CA LEU A 460 3.32 30.51 -4.30
C LEU A 460 2.04 31.32 -4.56
N LYS A 461 1.03 31.18 -3.70
CA LYS A 461 -0.28 31.84 -3.82
C LYS A 461 -0.48 33.01 -2.87
N ASN A 462 0.35 33.10 -1.82
CA ASN A 462 0.48 34.25 -0.93
C ASN A 462 1.61 35.15 -1.41
#